data_AF-S4RJ63-F1
#
_entry.id   AF-S4RJ63-F1
#
_cell.length_a   1.000
_cell.length_b   1.000
_cell.length_c   1.000
_cell.angle_alpha   90.00
_cell.angle_beta   90.00
_cell.angle_gamma   90.00
#
_symmetry.space_group_name_H-M   'P 1'
#
loop_
_entity.id
_entity.type
_entity.pdbx_description
1 polymer ?
#
loop_
_entity_poly.entity_id
_entity_poly.type
_entity_poly.pdbx_seq_one_letter_code
_entity_poly.pdbx_strand_id
1 'polypeptide(L)'
;HSIVPYWMLITSAAVAALFSLVCCCCIWKSCCSKKKEKEKNTLKLKEPKKPKMFKNKVQPDLEDIDPGFIEDIYKENTLGRLQFSLDYNLKTSQFTVGILQATDLAAMDIGGMSDPYVRVYLLPHKKKKFETSVHRKTLNPIFEEKFTFTVPFEELVERVLVMVVYDFDRFSRHDIIGELRIPLSSVDLSHSVEEWRDLQKTEKDDVSK
;
A
#
# COMPACT_ATOMS: atom_id res chain seq x y z
N HIS A 1 -59.91 18.09 -32.00
CA HIS A 1 -59.64 17.50 -30.67
C HIS A 1 -59.30 16.04 -30.85
N SER A 2 -58.01 15.69 -30.82
CA SER A 2 -57.55 14.31 -31.00
C SER A 2 -57.72 13.56 -29.69
N ILE A 3 -58.69 12.64 -29.64
CA ILE A 3 -59.00 11.82 -28.48
C ILE A 3 -57.93 10.72 -28.41
N VAL A 4 -57.01 10.85 -27.46
CA VAL A 4 -55.99 9.82 -27.22
C VAL A 4 -56.71 8.57 -26.71
N PRO A 5 -56.51 7.40 -27.35
CA PRO A 5 -57.18 6.18 -26.95
C PRO A 5 -56.78 5.79 -25.51
N TYR A 6 -57.79 5.50 -24.69
CA TYR A 6 -57.65 5.25 -23.24
C TYR A 6 -56.59 4.19 -22.88
N TRP A 7 -56.41 3.19 -23.75
CA TRP A 7 -55.37 2.16 -23.61
C TRP A 7 -53.94 2.71 -23.62
N MET A 8 -53.67 3.83 -24.31
CA MET A 8 -52.35 4.47 -24.36
C MET A 8 -51.99 5.18 -23.04
N LEU A 9 -52.99 5.63 -22.28
CA LEU A 9 -52.79 6.16 -20.93
C LEU A 9 -52.50 5.04 -19.93
N ILE A 10 -53.21 3.90 -20.05
CA ILE A 10 -53.01 2.73 -19.17
C ILE A 10 -51.60 2.15 -19.34
N THR A 11 -51.08 2.03 -20.57
CA THR A 11 -49.73 1.50 -20.80
C THR A 11 -48.65 2.44 -20.27
N SER A 12 -48.83 3.76 -20.40
CA SER A 12 -47.89 4.75 -19.86
C SER A 12 -47.80 4.69 -18.33
N ALA A 13 -48.94 4.52 -17.66
CA ALA A 13 -49.00 4.37 -16.21
C ALA A 13 -48.37 3.05 -15.73
N ALA A 14 -48.59 1.95 -16.46
CA ALA A 14 -48.00 0.65 -16.14
C ALA A 14 -46.47 0.65 -16.28
N VAL A 15 -45.93 1.30 -17.32
CA VAL A 15 -44.48 1.41 -17.53
C VAL A 15 -43.84 2.33 -16.46
N ALA A 16 -44.47 3.45 -16.10
CA ALA A 16 -43.99 4.32 -15.04
C ALA A 16 -44.03 3.64 -13.65
N ALA A 17 -45.06 2.82 -13.39
CA ALA A 17 -45.17 2.03 -12.15
C ALA A 17 -44.08 0.94 -12.08
N LEU A 18 -43.77 0.27 -13.19
CA LEU A 18 -42.69 -0.73 -13.27
C LEU A 18 -41.31 -0.09 -13.06
N PHE A 19 -41.02 1.06 -13.68
CA PHE A 19 -39.76 1.78 -13.45
C PHE A 19 -39.63 2.28 -12.01
N SER A 20 -40.72 2.76 -11.41
CA SER A 20 -40.74 3.18 -9.99
C SER A 20 -40.54 1.99 -9.05
N LEU A 21 -41.15 0.83 -9.31
CA LEU A 21 -40.94 -0.39 -8.54
C LEU A 21 -39.51 -0.93 -8.66
N VAL A 22 -38.90 -0.88 -9.85
CA VAL A 22 -37.49 -1.28 -10.04
C VAL A 22 -36.56 -0.30 -9.30
N CYS A 23 -36.81 1.01 -9.41
CA CYS A 23 -36.02 2.03 -8.70
C CYS A 23 -36.16 1.90 -7.17
N CYS A 24 -37.38 1.68 -6.66
CA CYS A 24 -37.63 1.39 -5.24
C CYS A 24 -36.99 0.08 -4.79
N CYS A 25 -37.00 -0.98 -5.61
CA CYS A 25 -36.31 -2.25 -5.30
C CYS A 25 -34.78 -2.11 -5.27
N CYS A 26 -34.19 -1.30 -6.17
CA CYS A 26 -32.75 -1.05 -6.21
C CYS A 26 -32.27 -0.24 -5.00
N ILE A 27 -33.02 0.79 -4.60
CA ILE A 27 -32.72 1.59 -3.41
C ILE A 27 -32.94 0.75 -2.13
N TRP A 28 -33.95 -0.13 -2.10
CA TRP A 28 -34.19 -1.06 -1.00
C TRP A 28 -33.06 -2.10 -0.85
N LYS A 29 -32.52 -2.68 -1.93
CA LYS A 29 -31.35 -3.57 -1.84
C LYS A 29 -30.08 -2.86 -1.37
N SER A 30 -29.89 -1.59 -1.75
CA SER A 30 -28.74 -0.79 -1.32
C SER A 30 -28.86 -0.30 0.14
N CYS A 31 -30.09 -0.05 0.62
CA CYS A 31 -30.33 0.39 2.01
C CYS A 31 -30.55 -0.76 3.02
N CYS A 32 -31.12 -1.90 2.62
CA CYS A 32 -31.31 -3.07 3.51
C CYS A 32 -30.07 -3.95 3.67
N SER A 33 -29.03 -3.78 2.86
CA SER A 33 -27.72 -4.41 3.14
C SER A 33 -26.99 -3.74 4.31
N LYS A 34 -27.47 -2.60 4.82
CA LYS A 34 -26.86 -1.86 5.94
C LYS A 34 -27.53 -2.06 7.31
N LYS A 35 -28.49 -2.97 7.46
CA LYS A 35 -29.00 -3.32 8.80
C LYS A 35 -29.74 -4.65 8.79
N LYS A 36 -29.08 -5.69 9.31
CA LYS A 36 -29.59 -6.86 10.04
C LYS A 36 -28.49 -7.94 10.02
N GLU A 37 -28.14 -8.64 11.09
CA GLU A 37 -28.53 -8.62 12.48
C GLU A 37 -27.48 -9.48 13.18
N LYS A 38 -27.06 -9.05 14.38
CA LYS A 38 -26.29 -9.88 15.30
C LYS A 38 -27.18 -11.06 15.72
N GLU A 39 -26.82 -12.29 15.37
CA GLU A 39 -27.13 -13.41 16.24
C GLU A 39 -26.05 -14.50 16.19
N LYS A 40 -25.87 -15.10 17.36
CA LYS A 40 -24.75 -15.87 17.86
C LYS A 40 -24.75 -17.28 17.27
N ASN A 41 -23.57 -17.79 16.92
CA ASN A 41 -23.33 -19.23 17.02
C ASN A 41 -22.05 -19.47 17.82
N THR A 42 -22.28 -19.96 19.04
CA THR A 42 -21.30 -20.43 20.00
C THR A 42 -20.69 -21.74 19.53
N LEU A 43 -19.43 -21.70 19.10
CA LEU A 43 -18.55 -22.87 19.08
C LEU A 43 -17.45 -22.61 20.12
N LYS A 44 -17.48 -23.39 21.20
CA LYS A 44 -16.48 -23.37 22.26
C LYS A 44 -15.14 -23.81 21.70
N LEU A 45 -14.18 -22.90 21.67
CA LEU A 45 -12.76 -23.23 21.62
C LEU A 45 -12.08 -22.54 22.81
N LYS A 46 -11.33 -23.33 23.58
CA LYS A 46 -10.62 -22.91 24.80
C LYS A 46 -9.83 -21.62 24.55
N GLU A 47 -10.00 -20.66 25.45
CA GLU A 47 -9.21 -19.43 25.52
C GLU A 47 -7.73 -19.76 25.74
N PRO A 48 -6.79 -19.33 24.87
CA PRO A 48 -5.47 -18.94 25.34
C PRO A 48 -5.57 -17.53 25.95
N LYS A 49 -5.00 -17.38 27.13
CA LYS A 49 -5.04 -16.16 27.96
C LYS A 49 -4.52 -14.94 27.17
N LYS A 50 -5.33 -13.89 27.05
CA LYS A 50 -4.84 -12.55 26.69
C LYS A 50 -3.89 -12.06 27.81
N PRO A 51 -2.68 -11.56 27.51
CA PRO A 51 -1.95 -10.79 28.50
C PRO A 51 -2.67 -9.44 28.71
N LYS A 52 -2.82 -9.08 29.98
CA LYS A 52 -3.42 -7.82 30.41
C LYS A 52 -2.51 -6.66 29.99
N MET A 53 -3.10 -5.63 29.38
CA MET A 53 -2.46 -4.31 29.33
C MET A 53 -2.21 -3.82 30.76
N PHE A 54 -0.94 -3.73 31.17
CA PHE A 54 -0.52 -2.84 32.23
C PHE A 54 -0.21 -1.48 31.60
N LYS A 55 -1.17 -0.56 31.71
CA LYS A 55 -0.84 0.87 31.74
C LYS A 55 -0.27 1.16 33.13
N ASN A 56 1.05 1.07 33.27
CA ASN A 56 1.77 1.75 34.34
C ASN A 56 3.05 2.34 33.73
N LYS A 57 3.21 3.66 33.87
CA LYS A 57 4.48 4.36 33.60
C LYS A 57 5.49 3.93 34.67
N VAL A 58 6.21 2.85 34.41
CA VAL A 58 7.47 2.51 35.07
C VAL A 58 8.32 1.88 33.98
N GLN A 59 9.52 2.42 33.75
CA GLN A 59 10.49 1.80 32.84
C GLN A 59 10.76 0.38 33.35
N PRO A 60 10.51 -0.68 32.57
CA PRO A 60 10.80 -2.02 33.04
C PRO A 60 12.31 -2.27 32.96
N ASP A 61 12.87 -2.73 34.07
CA ASP A 61 14.27 -3.15 34.16
C ASP A 61 14.52 -4.34 33.21
N LEU A 62 15.61 -4.26 32.44
CA LEU A 62 15.91 -5.04 31.23
C LEU A 62 16.25 -6.53 31.46
N GLU A 63 16.09 -7.07 32.67
CA GLU A 63 16.75 -8.33 33.06
C GLU A 63 15.84 -9.58 33.05
N ASP A 64 14.51 -9.44 32.90
CA ASP A 64 13.55 -10.56 33.00
C ASP A 64 12.74 -10.87 31.71
N ILE A 65 13.11 -10.32 30.55
CA ILE A 65 12.37 -10.58 29.30
C ILE A 65 12.93 -11.82 28.61
N ASP A 66 12.07 -12.81 28.34
CA ASP A 66 12.38 -13.98 27.50
C ASP A 66 12.97 -13.50 26.15
N PRO A 67 14.20 -13.91 25.78
CA PRO A 67 14.84 -13.49 24.54
C PRO A 67 13.96 -13.72 23.30
N GLY A 68 13.14 -14.78 23.30
CA GLY A 68 12.19 -15.06 22.21
C GLY A 68 11.06 -14.02 22.10
N PHE A 69 10.61 -13.44 23.22
CA PHE A 69 9.57 -12.42 23.24
C PHE A 69 10.10 -11.05 22.77
N ILE A 70 11.39 -10.76 23.01
CA ILE A 70 12.05 -9.57 22.49
C ILE A 70 12.09 -9.60 20.95
N GLU A 71 12.43 -10.75 20.36
CA GLU A 71 12.54 -10.94 18.91
C GLU A 71 11.20 -10.77 18.19
N ASP A 72 10.11 -11.26 18.77
CA ASP A 72 8.76 -11.09 18.23
C ASP A 72 8.28 -9.63 18.29
N ILE A 73 8.61 -8.89 19.37
CA ILE A 73 8.30 -7.46 19.49
C ILE A 73 9.07 -6.63 18.44
N TYR A 74 10.32 -6.98 18.15
CA TYR A 74 11.09 -6.27 17.12
C TYR A 74 10.58 -6.55 15.71
N LYS A 75 10.11 -7.78 15.43
CA LYS A 75 9.50 -8.12 14.12
C LYS A 75 8.20 -7.37 13.84
N GLU A 76 7.35 -7.14 14.85
CA GLU A 76 6.10 -6.40 14.63
C GLU A 76 6.33 -4.92 14.27
N ASN A 77 7.52 -4.37 14.52
CA ASN A 77 7.82 -2.95 14.28
C ASN A 77 8.66 -2.65 13.04
N THR A 78 9.20 -3.67 12.36
CA THR A 78 10.01 -3.47 11.14
C THR A 78 9.13 -3.52 9.89
N LEU A 79 9.23 -2.52 9.02
CA LEU A 79 8.52 -2.47 7.74
C LEU A 79 9.19 -3.34 6.65
N GLY A 80 10.39 -3.83 6.94
CA GLY A 80 11.27 -4.55 6.03
C GLY A 80 12.41 -3.71 5.48
N ARG A 81 13.20 -4.32 4.60
CA ARG A 81 14.40 -3.75 4.00
C ARG A 81 14.35 -3.87 2.49
N LEU A 82 14.90 -2.87 1.79
CA LEU A 82 15.01 -2.85 0.34
C LEU A 82 16.47 -2.79 -0.08
N GLN A 83 16.87 -3.67 -0.98
CA GLN A 83 18.15 -3.63 -1.68
C GLN A 83 17.98 -2.95 -3.03
N PHE A 84 18.85 -1.98 -3.31
CA PHE A 84 18.84 -1.24 -4.56
C PHE A 84 20.26 -0.92 -4.99
N SER A 85 20.40 -0.57 -6.27
CA SER A 85 21.63 -0.05 -6.85
C SER A 85 21.41 1.30 -7.51
N LEU A 86 22.39 2.18 -7.40
CA LEU A 86 22.40 3.52 -8.00
C LEU A 86 23.66 3.65 -8.87
N ASP A 87 23.48 4.07 -10.11
CA ASP A 87 24.57 4.29 -11.06
C ASP A 87 24.30 5.53 -11.90
N TYR A 88 25.34 6.29 -12.20
CA TYR A 88 25.23 7.47 -13.06
C TYR A 88 26.22 7.42 -14.23
N ASN A 89 25.69 7.49 -15.45
CA ASN A 89 26.49 7.57 -16.65
C ASN A 89 26.63 9.04 -17.11
N LEU A 90 27.80 9.62 -16.87
CA LEU A 90 28.14 10.99 -17.27
C LEU A 90 28.07 11.21 -18.78
N LYS A 91 28.38 10.21 -19.61
CA LYS A 91 28.43 10.36 -21.07
C LYS A 91 27.04 10.46 -21.69
N THR A 92 26.06 9.77 -21.11
CA THR A 92 24.68 9.74 -21.61
C THR A 92 23.73 10.58 -20.75
N SER A 93 24.22 11.17 -19.66
CA SER A 93 23.44 11.88 -18.65
C SER A 93 22.26 11.05 -18.14
N GLN A 94 22.54 9.78 -17.82
CA GLN A 94 21.54 8.81 -17.39
C GLN A 94 21.82 8.34 -15.96
N PHE A 95 20.83 8.55 -15.10
CA PHE A 95 20.78 7.98 -13.76
C PHE A 95 19.98 6.68 -13.78
N THR A 96 20.59 5.59 -13.36
CA THR A 96 19.98 4.25 -13.31
C THR A 96 19.76 3.85 -11.87
N VAL A 97 18.53 3.44 -11.57
CA VAL A 97 18.12 2.88 -10.28
C VAL A 97 17.76 1.42 -10.50
N GLY A 98 18.51 0.50 -9.91
CA GLY A 98 18.18 -0.92 -9.87
C GLY A 98 17.43 -1.26 -8.59
N ILE A 99 16.27 -1.88 -8.70
CA ILE A 99 15.54 -2.47 -7.58
C ILE A 99 15.83 -3.96 -7.60
N LEU A 100 16.59 -4.44 -6.61
CA LEU A 100 17.12 -5.80 -6.61
C LEU A 100 16.16 -6.75 -5.90
N GLN A 101 15.96 -6.55 -4.62
CA GLN A 101 15.10 -7.39 -3.79
C GLN A 101 14.68 -6.66 -2.52
N ALA A 102 13.66 -7.18 -1.84
CA ALA A 102 13.31 -6.77 -0.49
C ALA A 102 13.29 -7.98 0.44
N THR A 103 13.43 -7.74 1.74
CA THR A 103 13.37 -8.79 2.75
C THR A 103 12.61 -8.31 3.99
N ASP A 104 12.00 -9.25 4.70
CA ASP A 104 11.28 -9.03 5.95
C ASP A 104 10.21 -7.93 5.82
N LEU A 105 9.54 -7.84 4.66
CA LEU A 105 8.46 -6.86 4.46
C LEU A 105 7.32 -7.10 5.46
N ALA A 106 6.72 -6.01 5.96
CA ALA A 106 5.53 -6.13 6.80
C ALA A 106 4.36 -6.72 5.99
N ALA A 107 3.68 -7.70 6.58
CA ALA A 107 2.48 -8.29 5.99
C ALA A 107 1.28 -7.35 6.15
N MET A 108 0.68 -6.92 5.03
CA MET A 108 -0.50 -6.05 5.06
C MET A 108 -1.81 -6.82 4.84
N ASP A 109 -1.78 -8.00 4.21
CA ASP A 109 -2.97 -8.83 4.05
C ASP A 109 -3.33 -9.62 5.31
N ILE A 110 -4.63 -9.89 5.46
CA ILE A 110 -5.20 -10.76 6.52
C ILE A 110 -4.56 -12.17 6.54
N GLY A 111 -3.97 -12.60 5.41
CA GLY A 111 -3.27 -13.87 5.28
C GLY A 111 -1.82 -13.90 5.80
N GLY A 112 -1.30 -12.80 6.36
CA GLY A 112 0.09 -12.71 6.81
C GLY A 112 1.10 -12.66 5.65
N MET A 113 0.65 -12.25 4.47
CA MET A 113 1.45 -12.09 3.26
C MET A 113 1.23 -10.69 2.67
N SER A 114 1.98 -10.36 1.63
CA SER A 114 1.75 -9.18 0.78
C SER A 114 2.02 -9.55 -0.68
N ASP A 115 1.48 -8.73 -1.57
CA ASP A 115 1.75 -8.71 -3.01
C ASP A 115 2.65 -7.50 -3.37
N PRO A 116 3.93 -7.46 -2.98
CA PRO A 116 4.75 -6.25 -3.05
C PRO A 116 5.13 -5.81 -4.48
N TYR A 117 5.17 -4.48 -4.67
CA TYR A 117 5.82 -3.81 -5.80
C TYR A 117 6.43 -2.47 -5.38
N VAL A 118 7.43 -1.99 -6.11
CA VAL A 118 8.15 -0.74 -5.80
C VAL A 118 7.85 0.33 -6.83
N ARG A 119 7.46 1.51 -6.36
CA ARG A 119 7.32 2.72 -7.18
C ARG A 119 8.52 3.64 -6.97
N VAL A 120 9.17 4.02 -8.06
CA VAL A 120 10.39 4.84 -8.07
C VAL A 120 10.16 6.16 -8.79
N TYR A 121 10.56 7.27 -8.17
CA TYR A 121 10.48 8.61 -8.78
C TYR A 121 11.47 9.60 -8.15
N LEU A 122 11.69 10.73 -8.82
CA LEU A 122 12.58 11.81 -8.37
C LEU A 122 11.76 13.04 -7.96
N LEU A 123 12.04 13.61 -6.79
CA LEU A 123 11.53 14.93 -6.39
C LEU A 123 12.46 16.05 -6.90
N PRO A 124 11.93 17.25 -7.21
CA PRO A 124 10.54 17.70 -7.03
C PRO A 124 9.56 17.21 -8.13
N HIS A 125 10.08 16.63 -9.21
CA HIS A 125 9.29 16.25 -10.39
C HIS A 125 8.59 14.89 -10.27
N LYS A 126 7.41 14.85 -9.65
CA LYS A 126 6.59 13.62 -9.50
C LYS A 126 5.99 13.05 -10.81
N LYS A 127 6.32 13.59 -11.99
CA LYS A 127 5.70 13.18 -13.27
C LYS A 127 6.23 11.85 -13.80
N LYS A 128 7.56 11.64 -13.78
CA LYS A 128 8.17 10.39 -14.26
C LYS A 128 8.23 9.41 -13.10
N LYS A 129 7.35 8.40 -13.14
CA LYS A 129 7.28 7.33 -12.15
C LYS A 129 7.51 6.01 -12.87
N PHE A 130 8.25 5.12 -12.23
CA PHE A 130 8.42 3.75 -12.65
C PHE A 130 7.87 2.83 -11.57
N GLU A 131 7.38 1.68 -11.98
CA GLU A 131 6.86 0.65 -11.08
C GLU A 131 7.45 -0.69 -11.49
N THR A 132 7.82 -1.50 -10.50
CA THR A 132 8.21 -2.88 -10.74
C THR A 132 7.00 -3.75 -11.04
N SER A 133 7.25 -4.95 -11.50
CA SER A 133 6.30 -6.05 -11.45
C SER A 133 5.84 -6.35 -10.02
N VAL A 134 4.62 -6.85 -9.91
CA VAL A 134 3.99 -7.26 -8.65
C VAL A 134 4.36 -8.71 -8.37
N HIS A 135 4.94 -8.98 -7.20
CA HIS A 135 5.22 -10.34 -6.75
C HIS A 135 4.13 -10.79 -5.79
N ARG A 136 3.53 -11.96 -6.02
CA ARG A 136 2.37 -12.40 -5.23
C ARG A 136 2.77 -13.18 -3.98
N LYS A 137 2.08 -12.92 -2.87
CA LYS A 137 2.13 -13.65 -1.60
C LYS A 137 3.56 -13.90 -1.11
N THR A 138 4.37 -12.84 -1.06
CA THR A 138 5.75 -12.91 -0.60
C THR A 138 6.14 -11.67 0.20
N LEU A 139 6.91 -11.89 1.27
CA LEU A 139 7.55 -10.83 2.04
C LEU A 139 9.03 -10.64 1.66
N ASN A 140 9.52 -11.46 0.72
CA ASN A 140 10.90 -11.44 0.22
C ASN A 140 10.90 -11.46 -1.32
N PRO A 141 10.39 -10.41 -1.98
CA PRO A 141 10.37 -10.34 -3.44
C PRO A 141 11.76 -10.12 -4.02
N ILE A 142 12.05 -10.76 -5.15
CA ILE A 142 13.24 -10.53 -5.98
C ILE A 142 12.76 -9.85 -7.26
N PHE A 143 13.06 -8.57 -7.42
CA PHE A 143 12.60 -7.74 -8.54
C PHE A 143 13.60 -7.79 -9.71
N GLU A 144 14.87 -7.50 -9.44
CA GLU A 144 15.94 -7.39 -10.46
C GLU A 144 15.61 -6.44 -11.63
N GLU A 145 14.89 -5.37 -11.36
CA GLU A 145 14.44 -4.40 -12.38
C GLU A 145 15.28 -3.12 -12.36
N LYS A 146 15.52 -2.52 -13.53
CA LYS A 146 16.31 -1.28 -13.66
C LYS A 146 15.51 -0.18 -14.34
N PHE A 147 15.58 1.02 -13.78
CA PHE A 147 14.88 2.20 -14.26
C PHE A 147 15.85 3.34 -14.56
N THR A 148 15.66 4.01 -15.70
CA THR A 148 16.57 5.07 -16.16
C THR A 148 15.89 6.44 -16.24
N PHE A 149 16.53 7.43 -15.62
CA PHE A 149 16.17 8.84 -15.66
C PHE A 149 17.22 9.60 -16.48
N THR A 150 16.79 10.32 -17.51
CA THR A 150 17.64 11.21 -18.29
C THR A 150 17.66 12.58 -17.61
N VAL A 151 18.72 12.86 -16.86
CA VAL A 151 18.87 14.06 -16.02
C VAL A 151 20.36 14.45 -15.99
N PRO A 152 20.72 15.72 -16.25
CA PRO A 152 22.07 16.23 -16.06
C PRO A 152 22.57 16.06 -14.62
N PHE A 153 23.87 15.92 -14.41
CA PHE A 153 24.42 15.62 -13.07
C PHE A 153 24.17 16.78 -12.09
N GLU A 154 24.27 18.02 -12.57
CA GLU A 154 24.03 19.25 -11.81
C GLU A 154 22.60 19.32 -11.28
N GLU A 155 21.63 18.89 -12.08
CA GLU A 155 20.24 18.79 -11.63
C GLU A 155 19.99 17.56 -10.75
N LEU A 156 20.77 16.50 -10.91
CA LEU A 156 20.57 15.25 -10.18
C LEU A 156 20.91 15.42 -8.70
N VAL A 157 21.99 16.13 -8.37
CA VAL A 157 22.43 16.35 -6.98
C VAL A 157 21.43 17.12 -6.14
N GLU A 158 20.58 17.94 -6.77
CA GLU A 158 19.52 18.68 -6.08
C GLU A 158 18.23 17.85 -5.87
N ARG A 159 18.17 16.63 -6.40
CA ARG A 159 16.97 15.78 -6.35
C ARG A 159 17.01 14.79 -5.19
N VAL A 160 15.81 14.35 -4.82
CA VAL A 160 15.62 13.26 -3.86
C VAL A 160 15.03 12.07 -4.59
N LEU A 161 15.74 10.95 -4.57
CA LEU A 161 15.23 9.66 -5.01
C LEU A 161 14.23 9.14 -3.97
N VAL A 162 13.03 8.80 -4.44
CA VAL A 162 12.00 8.19 -3.62
C VAL A 162 11.64 6.82 -4.17
N MET A 163 11.74 5.81 -3.31
CA MET A 163 11.33 4.43 -3.57
C MET A 163 10.28 4.07 -2.55
N VAL A 164 9.06 3.77 -3.00
CA VAL A 164 7.94 3.42 -2.12
C VAL A 164 7.53 1.99 -2.41
N VAL A 165 7.51 1.16 -1.39
CA VAL A 165 7.06 -0.23 -1.46
C VAL A 165 5.56 -0.25 -1.14
N TYR A 166 4.78 -0.79 -2.06
CA TYR A 166 3.34 -0.96 -1.95
C TYR A 166 2.97 -2.43 -1.88
N ASP A 167 1.85 -2.71 -1.22
CA ASP A 167 1.12 -3.96 -1.32
C ASP A 167 0.01 -3.83 -2.38
N PHE A 168 0.04 -4.66 -3.41
CA PHE A 168 -0.96 -4.66 -4.47
C PHE A 168 -2.25 -5.31 -3.99
N ASP A 169 -3.36 -4.60 -4.19
CA ASP A 169 -4.64 -5.03 -3.65
C ASP A 169 -5.71 -5.06 -4.75
N ARG A 170 -6.32 -6.22 -5.01
CA ARG A 170 -7.23 -6.38 -6.16
C ARG A 170 -8.55 -5.63 -6.00
N PHE A 171 -9.04 -5.51 -4.76
CA PHE A 171 -10.39 -5.02 -4.46
C PHE A 171 -10.39 -3.77 -3.58
N SER A 172 -9.21 -3.23 -3.26
CA SER A 172 -8.99 -2.11 -2.36
C SER A 172 -7.95 -1.15 -2.92
N ARG A 173 -7.67 -0.07 -2.18
CA ARG A 173 -6.52 0.78 -2.47
C ARG A 173 -5.27 0.04 -2.02
N HIS A 174 -4.20 0.18 -2.79
CA HIS A 174 -2.91 -0.41 -2.45
C HIS A 174 -2.36 0.22 -1.18
N ASP A 175 -1.90 -0.61 -0.26
CA ASP A 175 -1.33 -0.17 1.00
C ASP A 175 0.16 0.17 0.83
N ILE A 176 0.62 1.19 1.55
CA ILE A 176 2.05 1.51 1.57
C ILE A 176 2.67 0.71 2.71
N ILE A 177 3.64 -0.15 2.36
CA ILE A 177 4.44 -0.89 3.33
C ILE A 177 5.48 0.06 3.95
N GLY A 178 6.20 0.80 3.10
CA GLY A 178 7.16 1.80 3.55
C GLY A 178 7.86 2.52 2.40
N GLU A 179 8.70 3.49 2.74
CA GLU A 179 9.42 4.30 1.76
C GLU A 179 10.89 4.53 2.13
N LEU A 180 11.69 4.80 1.11
CA LEU A 180 13.03 5.35 1.21
C LEU A 180 13.07 6.70 0.49
N ARG A 181 13.66 7.68 1.16
CA ARG A 181 13.98 8.99 0.58
C ARG A 181 15.49 9.20 0.67
N ILE A 182 16.14 9.32 -0.48
CA ILE A 182 17.59 9.44 -0.58
C ILE A 182 17.91 10.76 -1.28
N PRO A 183 18.38 11.79 -0.54
CA PRO A 183 18.93 12.99 -1.15
C PRO A 183 20.17 12.61 -1.97
N LEU A 184 20.13 12.84 -3.28
CA LEU A 184 21.22 12.42 -4.17
C LEU A 184 22.50 13.26 -3.97
N SER A 185 22.40 14.42 -3.33
CA SER A 185 23.55 15.20 -2.84
C SER A 185 24.40 14.47 -1.79
N SER A 186 23.82 13.50 -1.08
CA SER A 186 24.51 12.74 -0.03
C SER A 186 25.15 11.43 -0.52
N VAL A 187 24.93 11.08 -1.79
CA VAL A 187 25.39 9.83 -2.39
C VAL A 187 26.56 10.12 -3.30
N ASP A 188 27.65 9.37 -3.14
CA ASP A 188 28.76 9.39 -4.09
C ASP A 188 28.41 8.54 -5.31
N LEU A 189 28.01 9.21 -6.40
CA LEU A 189 27.66 8.60 -7.68
C LEU A 189 28.85 8.48 -8.65
N SER A 190 30.09 8.66 -8.17
CA SER A 190 31.29 8.38 -8.97
C SER A 190 31.46 6.90 -9.31
N HIS A 191 30.90 6.03 -8.46
CA HIS A 191 30.86 4.59 -8.62
C HIS A 191 29.43 4.07 -8.45
N SER A 192 29.16 2.87 -8.98
CA SER A 192 27.90 2.19 -8.73
C SER A 192 27.77 1.86 -7.24
N VAL A 193 26.73 2.36 -6.60
CA VAL A 193 26.39 2.07 -5.21
C VAL A 193 25.39 0.92 -5.18
N GLU A 194 25.58 -0.06 -4.30
CA GLU A 194 24.60 -1.10 -4.02
C GLU A 194 24.52 -1.31 -2.51
N GLU A 195 23.33 -1.14 -1.95
CA GLU A 195 23.16 -1.20 -0.50
C GLU A 195 21.76 -1.65 -0.08
N TRP A 196 21.67 -2.06 1.18
CA TRP A 196 20.41 -2.34 1.87
C TRP A 196 20.02 -1.14 2.73
N ARG A 197 18.74 -0.78 2.74
CA ARG A 197 18.19 0.19 3.70
C ARG A 197 16.87 -0.27 4.29
N ASP A 198 16.66 0.08 5.55
CA ASP A 198 15.39 -0.13 6.27
C ASP A 198 14.31 0.82 5.73
N LEU A 199 13.13 0.27 5.47
CA LEU A 199 11.97 1.05 5.04
C LEU A 199 11.47 1.94 6.19
N GLN A 200 11.10 3.17 5.84
CA GLN A 200 10.55 4.14 6.78
C GLN A 200 9.03 4.29 6.60
N LYS A 201 8.33 4.68 7.67
CA LYS A 201 6.89 5.00 7.57
C LYS A 201 6.74 6.24 6.70
N THR A 202 5.86 6.18 5.71
CA THR A 202 5.50 7.36 4.92
C THR A 202 4.81 8.39 5.81
N GLU A 203 5.34 9.62 5.83
CA GLU A 203 4.58 10.77 6.31
C GLU A 203 3.42 10.96 5.33
N LYS A 204 2.20 10.61 5.76
CA LYS A 204 0.99 10.91 5.01
C LYS A 204 0.90 12.43 4.92
N ASP A 205 1.31 12.98 3.79
CA ASP A 205 0.86 14.30 3.38
C ASP A 205 -0.67 14.22 3.34
N ASP A 206 -1.35 14.77 4.35
CA ASP A 206 -2.81 14.97 4.42
C ASP A 206 -3.23 15.98 3.34
N VAL A 207 -3.00 15.65 2.07
CA VAL A 207 -3.44 16.40 0.90
C VAL A 207 -4.47 15.55 0.17
N SER A 208 -5.54 15.21 0.90
CA SER A 208 -6.86 15.19 0.30
C SER A 208 -7.40 16.61 0.36
N LYS A 209 -7.23 17.36 -0.73
CA LYS A 209 -8.10 18.51 -1.00
C LYS A 209 -8.44 18.53 -2.48
#